data_AF-A0A529QSM2-F1
#
_entry.id   AF-A0A529QSM2-F1
#
_cell.length_a   1.000
_cell.length_b   1.000
_cell.length_c   1.000
_cell.angle_alpha   90.00
_cell.angle_beta   90.00
_cell.angle_gamma   90.00
#
_symmetry.space_group_name_H-M   'P 1'
#
loop_
_entity.id
_entity.type
_entity.pdbx_description
1 polymer ?
#
loop_
_entity_poly.entity_id
_entity_poly.type
_entity_poly.pdbx_seq_one_letter_code
_entity_poly.pdbx_strand_id
1 'polypeptide(L)'
;MSVALEKQEASSDQRSRRSGGREARRAMRAAPLADDIRPVRPGLEGGSYGPLSQNDQERIHEAVLTLLETVGFANAIPSCIEALTRVGGIYGDDGRIRLPRALVLDTIKRAARNFTLYGQDPKHDMLIQGKRVHYGTAGAAVHLVDVEKREYRESLLQDLYDAARLVDGLDNIHFFQRTMVPRDIPDPLDMDFNTLYACVMGTSKHVGTSFTVRENVKPALEMLYAIAGGEENFRARPFVSNSNCFVVPPMKFAEDACGVLEACVEGGIPILLLSAGQAGA
;
A
#
# COMPACT_ATOMS: atom_id res chain seq x y z
N MET A 1 -64.50 -55.92 -46.68
CA MET A 1 -64.45 -54.45 -46.68
C MET A 1 -63.14 -54.08 -45.98
N SER A 2 -62.03 -53.84 -46.70
CA SER A 2 -61.62 -52.52 -47.25
C SER A 2 -61.87 -51.42 -46.21
N VAL A 3 -60.86 -50.73 -45.68
CA VAL A 3 -60.00 -49.79 -46.42
C VAL A 3 -58.61 -49.72 -45.79
N ALA A 4 -57.59 -49.78 -46.66
CA ALA A 4 -56.20 -49.43 -46.36
C ALA A 4 -56.02 -47.91 -46.38
N LEU A 5 -55.20 -47.37 -45.47
CA LEU A 5 -54.64 -46.02 -45.57
C LEU A 5 -53.14 -46.08 -45.24
N GLU A 6 -52.37 -45.70 -46.23
CA GLU A 6 -50.91 -45.63 -46.28
C GLU A 6 -50.35 -44.37 -45.59
N LYS A 7 -49.08 -44.53 -45.15
CA LYS A 7 -47.99 -43.54 -45.03
C LYS A 7 -48.04 -42.47 -43.93
N GLN A 8 -47.06 -42.55 -43.02
CA GLN A 8 -45.81 -41.78 -43.15
C GLN A 8 -44.78 -42.22 -42.07
N GLU A 9 -43.66 -42.78 -42.52
CA GLU A 9 -42.42 -42.90 -41.73
C GLU A 9 -41.79 -41.52 -41.57
N ALA A 10 -41.68 -41.05 -40.33
CA ALA A 10 -40.84 -39.90 -39.98
C ALA A 10 -39.53 -40.42 -39.35
N SER A 11 -38.54 -40.65 -40.19
CA SER A 11 -37.13 -40.77 -39.80
C SER A 11 -36.66 -39.41 -39.26
N SER A 12 -36.57 -39.25 -37.94
CA SER A 12 -35.89 -38.11 -37.33
C SER A 12 -34.37 -38.37 -37.31
N ASP A 13 -33.73 -37.85 -38.36
CA ASP A 13 -32.29 -37.71 -38.50
C ASP A 13 -31.73 -36.94 -37.28
N GLN A 14 -31.18 -37.66 -36.30
CA GLN A 14 -30.37 -37.09 -35.20
C GLN A 14 -29.06 -36.54 -35.77
N ARG A 15 -29.14 -35.39 -36.44
CA ARG A 15 -27.97 -34.58 -36.73
C ARG A 15 -27.47 -33.97 -35.43
N SER A 16 -26.45 -34.62 -34.87
CA SER A 16 -25.50 -34.05 -33.92
C SER A 16 -25.08 -32.64 -34.36
N ARG A 17 -25.77 -31.63 -33.83
CA ARG A 17 -25.35 -30.23 -33.97
C ARG A 17 -24.09 -30.06 -33.12
N ARG A 18 -22.93 -30.17 -33.76
CA ARG A 18 -21.63 -29.67 -33.25
C ARG A 18 -21.68 -28.14 -33.11
N SER A 19 -22.48 -27.60 -32.18
CA SER A 19 -22.54 -26.16 -31.88
C SER A 19 -21.60 -25.74 -30.74
N GLY A 20 -21.09 -26.68 -29.94
CA GLY A 20 -20.27 -26.37 -28.77
C GLY A 20 -18.87 -25.84 -29.04
N GLY A 21 -18.30 -25.99 -30.25
CA GLY A 21 -16.89 -25.65 -30.49
C GLY A 21 -16.58 -24.14 -30.43
N ARG A 22 -17.54 -23.27 -30.79
CA ARG A 22 -17.35 -21.80 -30.71
C ARG A 22 -17.53 -21.29 -29.28
N GLU A 23 -18.55 -21.78 -28.58
CA GLU A 23 -18.78 -21.46 -27.17
C GLU A 23 -17.69 -22.01 -26.29
N ALA A 24 -17.23 -23.25 -26.51
CA ALA A 24 -16.08 -23.82 -25.79
C ALA A 24 -14.80 -23.03 -26.03
N ARG A 25 -14.53 -22.57 -27.27
CA ARG A 25 -13.36 -21.70 -27.54
C ARG A 25 -13.50 -20.31 -26.92
N ARG A 26 -14.71 -19.75 -26.85
CA ARG A 26 -14.98 -18.50 -26.13
C ARG A 26 -14.79 -18.69 -24.62
N ALA A 27 -15.31 -19.76 -24.05
CA ALA A 27 -15.14 -20.13 -22.65
C ALA A 27 -13.66 -20.38 -22.32
N MET A 28 -12.92 -21.09 -23.17
CA MET A 28 -11.48 -21.31 -23.00
C MET A 28 -10.65 -20.02 -23.07
N ARG A 29 -11.04 -19.05 -23.92
CA ARG A 29 -10.37 -17.74 -23.99
C ARG A 29 -10.77 -16.80 -22.86
N ALA A 30 -11.97 -16.97 -22.32
CA ALA A 30 -12.47 -16.20 -21.18
C ALA A 30 -12.06 -16.82 -19.84
N ALA A 31 -11.63 -18.09 -19.84
CA ALA A 31 -11.12 -18.76 -18.66
C ALA A 31 -9.82 -18.07 -18.20
N PRO A 32 -9.63 -17.89 -16.88
CA PRO A 32 -8.38 -17.37 -16.34
C PRO A 32 -7.20 -18.22 -16.81
N LEU A 33 -6.10 -17.55 -17.16
CA LEU A 33 -4.83 -18.24 -17.38
C LEU A 33 -4.40 -18.93 -16.08
N ALA A 34 -3.81 -20.11 -16.20
CA ALA A 34 -3.16 -20.75 -15.06
C ALA A 34 -2.06 -19.83 -14.49
N ASP A 35 -1.87 -19.87 -13.18
CA ASP A 35 -1.02 -18.90 -12.46
C ASP A 35 0.44 -18.90 -12.95
N ASP A 36 0.92 -20.04 -13.43
CA ASP A 36 2.27 -20.26 -13.95
C ASP A 36 2.50 -19.64 -15.35
N ILE A 37 1.44 -19.35 -16.09
CA ILE A 37 1.51 -18.74 -17.44
C ILE A 37 0.96 -17.31 -17.47
N ARG A 38 0.58 -16.73 -16.33
CA ARG A 38 0.14 -15.33 -16.28
C ARG A 38 1.29 -14.40 -16.70
N PRO A 39 1.05 -13.47 -17.64
CA PRO A 39 2.09 -12.56 -18.12
C PRO A 39 2.49 -11.53 -17.06
N VAL A 40 1.61 -11.26 -16.08
CA VAL A 40 1.85 -10.33 -14.99
C VAL A 40 1.79 -11.09 -13.67
N ARG A 41 2.82 -10.89 -12.84
CA ARG A 41 2.95 -11.46 -11.49
C ARG A 41 3.66 -10.46 -10.58
N PRO A 42 3.41 -10.49 -9.27
CA PRO A 42 4.13 -9.64 -8.32
C PRO A 42 5.63 -9.92 -8.32
N GLY A 43 6.42 -8.87 -8.16
CA GLY A 43 7.87 -8.98 -7.97
C GLY A 43 8.64 -9.44 -9.20
N LEU A 44 8.23 -9.03 -10.40
CA LEU A 44 9.07 -9.13 -11.60
C LEU A 44 10.40 -8.41 -11.38
N GLU A 45 11.48 -8.95 -11.95
CA GLU A 45 12.80 -8.34 -11.82
C GLU A 45 12.89 -7.06 -12.65
N GLY A 46 13.19 -5.96 -11.98
CA GLY A 46 13.49 -4.68 -12.61
C GLY A 46 14.97 -4.51 -12.94
N GLY A 47 15.26 -3.49 -13.73
CA GLY A 47 16.60 -2.96 -13.95
C GLY A 47 16.98 -1.86 -12.96
N SER A 48 18.21 -1.37 -13.06
CA SER A 48 18.66 -0.17 -12.37
C SER A 48 19.15 0.84 -13.41
N TYR A 49 18.58 2.04 -13.42
CA TYR A 49 19.12 3.16 -14.17
C TYR A 49 20.00 4.00 -13.24
N GLY A 50 21.29 4.14 -13.57
CA GLY A 50 22.27 4.84 -12.74
C GLY A 50 22.76 6.12 -13.41
N PRO A 51 22.03 7.25 -13.29
CA PRO A 51 22.41 8.51 -13.93
C PRO A 51 23.57 9.24 -13.25
N LEU A 52 23.93 8.86 -12.02
CA LEU A 52 24.97 9.50 -11.23
C LEU A 52 26.24 8.65 -11.19
N SER A 53 27.39 9.31 -11.31
CA SER A 53 28.69 8.67 -11.10
C SER A 53 28.89 8.27 -9.63
N GLN A 54 29.81 7.35 -9.36
CA GLN A 54 30.15 6.93 -8.00
C GLN A 54 30.56 8.13 -7.13
N ASN A 55 31.39 9.03 -7.67
CA ASN A 55 31.84 10.23 -6.97
C ASN A 55 30.67 11.17 -6.63
N ASP A 56 29.67 11.32 -7.52
CA ASP A 56 28.51 12.15 -7.23
C ASP A 56 27.62 11.55 -6.14
N GLN A 57 27.48 10.22 -6.13
CA GLN A 57 26.76 9.50 -5.07
C GLN A 57 27.44 9.69 -3.71
N GLU A 58 28.77 9.56 -3.65
CA GLU A 58 29.56 9.79 -2.43
C GLU A 58 29.43 11.23 -1.94
N ARG A 59 29.50 12.22 -2.83
CA ARG A 59 29.30 13.63 -2.48
C ARG A 59 27.92 13.90 -1.89
N ILE A 60 26.86 13.32 -2.47
CA ILE A 60 25.50 13.44 -1.94
C ILE A 60 25.41 12.76 -0.56
N HIS A 61 25.95 11.55 -0.42
CA HIS A 61 25.96 10.82 0.85
C HIS A 61 26.66 11.61 1.96
N GLU A 62 27.84 12.15 1.68
CA GLU A 62 28.62 12.98 2.60
C GLU A 62 27.89 14.28 2.97
N ALA A 63 27.20 14.91 2.01
CA ALA A 63 26.39 16.10 2.28
C ALA A 63 25.20 15.79 3.21
N VAL A 64 24.51 14.66 3.01
CA VAL A 64 23.42 14.20 3.88
C VAL A 64 23.93 13.95 5.30
N LEU A 65 25.04 13.21 5.43
CA LEU A 65 25.65 12.95 6.73
C LEU A 65 26.07 14.23 7.46
N THR A 66 26.68 15.17 6.73
CA THR A 66 27.05 16.49 7.27
C THR A 66 25.81 17.25 7.76
N LEU A 67 24.73 17.25 6.98
CA LEU A 67 23.49 17.95 7.35
C LEU A 67 22.85 17.35 8.60
N LEU A 68 22.80 16.01 8.69
CA LEU A 68 22.24 15.33 9.87
C LEU A 68 23.07 15.59 11.14
N GLU A 69 24.38 15.64 11.02
CA GLU A 69 25.32 15.85 12.13
C GLU A 69 25.37 17.32 12.59
N THR A 70 25.32 18.28 11.67
CA THR A 70 25.55 19.70 11.98
C THR A 70 24.26 20.49 12.14
N VAL A 71 23.23 20.18 11.34
CA VAL A 71 21.95 20.90 11.31
C VAL A 71 20.89 20.10 12.07
N GLY A 72 20.72 18.81 11.75
CA GLY A 72 19.71 17.97 12.39
C GLY A 72 18.27 18.43 12.18
N PHE A 73 17.33 17.85 12.91
CA PHE A 73 15.89 18.13 12.81
C PHE A 73 15.40 18.98 13.98
N ALA A 74 14.50 19.93 13.71
CA ALA A 74 13.75 20.63 14.75
C ALA A 74 12.39 19.94 15.02
N ASN A 75 11.68 20.37 16.08
CA ASN A 75 10.33 19.91 16.44
C ASN A 75 10.24 18.40 16.76
N ALA A 76 11.33 17.80 17.27
CA ALA A 76 11.24 16.44 17.79
C ALA A 76 10.34 16.41 19.04
N ILE A 77 9.36 15.51 19.07
CA ILE A 77 8.52 15.28 20.25
C ILE A 77 9.36 14.71 21.41
N PRO A 78 8.94 14.88 22.68
CA PRO A 78 9.73 14.45 23.84
C PRO A 78 10.19 12.98 23.80
N SER A 79 9.31 12.06 23.41
CA SER A 79 9.62 10.64 23.24
C SER A 79 10.68 10.38 22.17
N CYS A 80 10.63 11.11 21.05
CA CYS A 80 11.62 11.07 19.99
C CYS A 80 12.99 11.58 20.47
N ILE A 81 13.02 12.68 21.23
CA ILE A 81 14.25 13.19 21.85
C ILE A 81 14.86 12.15 22.78
N GLU A 82 14.07 11.56 23.68
CA GLU A 82 14.53 10.51 24.58
C GLU A 82 15.07 9.29 23.82
N ALA A 83 14.33 8.81 22.82
CA ALA A 83 14.71 7.64 22.04
C ALA A 83 16.02 7.86 21.27
N LEU A 84 16.17 9.02 20.64
CA LEU A 84 17.37 9.36 19.85
C LEU A 84 18.57 9.65 20.74
N THR A 85 18.41 10.39 21.84
CA THR A 85 19.53 10.71 22.75
C THR A 85 20.08 9.47 23.45
N ARG A 86 19.22 8.53 23.81
CA ARG A 86 19.61 7.23 24.40
C ARG A 86 20.56 6.41 23.51
N VAL A 87 20.50 6.60 22.19
CA VAL A 87 21.39 5.91 21.23
C VAL A 87 22.51 6.81 20.69
N GLY A 88 22.73 7.98 21.29
CA GLY A 88 23.82 8.89 20.94
C GLY A 88 23.45 10.04 20.01
N GLY A 89 22.15 10.28 19.75
CA GLY A 89 21.68 11.53 19.19
C GLY A 89 21.94 12.70 20.14
N ILE A 90 22.12 13.91 19.60
CA ILE A 90 22.48 15.10 20.39
C ILE A 90 21.36 16.11 20.29
N TYR A 91 20.64 16.33 21.39
CA TYR A 91 19.65 17.40 21.48
C TYR A 91 20.37 18.69 21.90
N GLY A 92 20.49 19.63 20.97
CA GLY A 92 21.18 20.89 21.21
C GLY A 92 20.32 21.91 21.94
N ASP A 93 20.97 22.89 22.56
CA ASP A 93 20.32 24.03 23.22
C ASP A 93 19.47 24.89 22.26
N ASP A 94 19.70 24.74 20.95
CA ASP A 94 18.91 25.35 19.88
C ASP A 94 17.62 24.58 19.54
N GLY A 95 17.28 23.55 20.32
CA GLY A 95 16.07 22.74 20.16
C GLY A 95 16.11 21.78 18.98
N ARG A 96 17.29 21.51 18.40
CA ARG A 96 17.46 20.59 17.26
C ARG A 96 18.12 19.30 17.70
N ILE A 97 17.60 18.17 17.20
CA ILE A 97 18.21 16.85 17.37
C ILE A 97 19.16 16.55 16.19
N ARG A 98 20.44 16.37 16.49
CA ARG A 98 21.50 16.03 15.54
C ARG A 98 21.84 14.55 15.64
N LEU A 99 22.16 13.95 14.50
CA LEU A 99 22.45 12.52 14.40
C LEU A 99 23.93 12.36 13.98
N PRO A 100 24.82 11.89 14.88
CA PRO A 100 26.21 11.62 14.51
C PRO A 100 26.32 10.63 13.37
N ARG A 101 27.34 10.78 12.52
CA ARG A 101 27.58 9.92 11.34
C ARG A 101 27.60 8.45 11.69
N ALA A 102 28.34 8.10 12.74
CA ALA A 102 28.46 6.72 13.20
C ALA A 102 27.10 6.12 13.56
N LEU A 103 26.22 6.89 14.24
CA LEU A 103 24.87 6.46 14.58
C LEU A 103 24.02 6.19 13.32
N VAL A 104 24.08 7.08 12.33
CA VAL A 104 23.33 6.93 11.07
C VAL A 104 23.79 5.68 10.32
N LEU A 105 25.10 5.52 10.12
CA LEU A 105 25.69 4.38 9.38
C LEU A 105 25.41 3.04 10.06
N ASP A 106 25.54 2.98 11.37
CA ASP A 106 25.29 1.80 12.19
C ASP A 106 23.79 1.42 12.18
N THR A 107 22.89 2.42 12.19
CA THR A 107 21.45 2.19 12.04
C THR A 107 21.09 1.65 10.66
N ILE A 108 21.65 2.22 9.59
CA ILE A 108 21.47 1.71 8.22
C ILE A 108 21.94 0.26 8.12
N LYS A 109 23.08 -0.08 8.74
CA LYS A 109 23.65 -1.44 8.72
C LYS A 109 22.73 -2.47 9.38
N ARG A 110 22.06 -2.11 10.47
CA ARG A 110 21.10 -2.99 11.18
C ARG A 110 19.75 -3.12 10.50
N ALA A 111 19.36 -2.15 9.68
CA ALA A 111 18.04 -2.14 9.06
C ALA A 111 17.82 -3.41 8.23
N ALA A 112 16.63 -3.99 8.34
CA ALA A 112 16.28 -5.21 7.63
C ALA A 112 16.51 -5.07 6.12
N ARG A 113 17.03 -6.13 5.52
CA ARG A 113 17.19 -6.30 4.07
C ARG A 113 16.50 -7.61 3.76
N ASN A 114 15.52 -7.59 2.87
CA ASN A 114 14.67 -8.75 2.56
C ASN A 114 13.62 -9.03 3.64
N PHE A 115 12.40 -8.60 3.38
CA PHE A 115 11.24 -8.86 4.22
C PHE A 115 10.01 -9.05 3.33
N THR A 116 8.91 -9.51 3.91
CA THR A 116 7.64 -9.68 3.20
C THR A 116 6.64 -8.65 3.70
N LEU A 117 5.95 -7.98 2.77
CA LEU A 117 4.72 -7.27 3.07
C LEU A 117 3.55 -8.21 2.81
N TYR A 118 2.71 -8.42 3.80
CA TYR A 118 1.69 -9.47 3.75
C TYR A 118 0.38 -8.96 3.16
N GLY A 119 -0.32 -9.81 2.41
CA GLY A 119 -1.75 -9.61 2.15
C GLY A 119 -2.59 -10.20 3.28
N GLN A 120 -3.90 -9.91 3.29
CA GLN A 120 -4.83 -10.69 4.09
C GLN A 120 -4.90 -12.14 3.59
N ASP A 121 -4.86 -12.33 2.26
CA ASP A 121 -4.66 -13.62 1.63
C ASP A 121 -3.16 -13.82 1.32
N PRO A 122 -2.52 -14.93 1.78
CA PRO A 122 -1.14 -15.23 1.51
C PRO A 122 -0.73 -15.24 0.03
N LYS A 123 -1.67 -15.43 -0.91
CA LYS A 123 -1.39 -15.33 -2.35
C LYS A 123 -0.97 -13.92 -2.78
N HIS A 124 -1.24 -12.90 -1.96
CA HIS A 124 -0.91 -11.50 -2.20
C HIS A 124 0.33 -11.03 -1.41
N ASP A 125 1.05 -11.94 -0.75
CA ASP A 125 2.29 -11.63 -0.09
C ASP A 125 3.34 -11.12 -1.08
N MET A 126 3.96 -9.98 -0.75
CA MET A 126 4.98 -9.33 -1.56
C MET A 126 6.35 -9.50 -0.93
N LEU A 127 7.21 -10.27 -1.60
CA LEU A 127 8.61 -10.38 -1.20
C LEU A 127 9.39 -9.13 -1.62
N ILE A 128 9.80 -8.32 -0.64
CA ILE A 128 10.59 -7.10 -0.82
C ILE A 128 12.06 -7.46 -0.76
N GLN A 129 12.62 -7.89 -1.91
CA GLN A 129 13.98 -8.38 -2.02
C GLN A 129 14.60 -8.00 -3.36
N GLY A 130 15.90 -7.66 -3.33
CA GLY A 130 16.71 -7.47 -4.52
C GLY A 130 16.12 -6.40 -5.44
N LYS A 131 15.86 -6.78 -6.70
CA LYS A 131 15.33 -5.90 -7.74
C LYS A 131 13.85 -6.16 -8.07
N ARG A 132 13.12 -6.85 -7.18
CA ARG A 132 11.71 -7.17 -7.39
C ARG A 132 10.88 -5.89 -7.36
N VAL A 133 10.08 -5.67 -8.40
CA VAL A 133 9.21 -4.50 -8.52
C VAL A 133 7.78 -4.89 -8.20
N HIS A 134 7.15 -4.07 -7.35
CA HIS A 134 5.73 -4.21 -7.02
C HIS A 134 5.00 -2.90 -7.31
N TYR A 135 3.87 -2.99 -8.01
CA TYR A 135 3.02 -1.85 -8.31
C TYR A 135 1.91 -1.75 -7.28
N GLY A 136 1.59 -0.53 -6.88
CA GLY A 136 0.42 -0.25 -6.09
C GLY A 136 -0.21 1.04 -6.56
N THR A 137 -1.42 1.28 -6.09
CA THR A 137 -1.98 2.63 -6.13
C THR A 137 -1.19 3.56 -5.20
N ALA A 138 -1.49 4.86 -5.27
CA ALA A 138 -1.04 5.87 -4.31
C ALA A 138 -1.89 7.13 -4.49
N GLY A 139 -1.93 7.98 -3.46
CA GLY A 139 -2.58 9.27 -3.53
C GLY A 139 -3.16 9.71 -2.20
N ALA A 140 -3.90 10.80 -2.24
CA ALA A 140 -4.77 11.30 -1.17
C ALA A 140 -5.73 12.33 -1.79
N ALA A 141 -6.30 12.00 -2.94
CA ALA A 141 -7.17 12.91 -3.67
C ALA A 141 -8.42 13.25 -2.84
N VAL A 142 -8.73 14.54 -2.71
CA VAL A 142 -9.96 15.05 -2.07
C VAL A 142 -11.09 15.30 -3.09
N HIS A 143 -10.74 15.28 -4.38
CA HIS A 143 -11.68 15.44 -5.48
C HIS A 143 -11.48 14.34 -6.52
N LEU A 144 -12.56 13.97 -7.20
CA LEU A 144 -12.60 13.07 -8.33
C LEU A 144 -13.16 13.79 -9.55
N VAL A 145 -12.72 13.36 -10.73
CA VAL A 145 -13.32 13.77 -12.00
C VAL A 145 -14.50 12.84 -12.28
N ASP A 146 -15.70 13.41 -12.33
CA ASP A 146 -16.86 12.75 -12.93
C ASP A 146 -16.71 12.86 -14.47
N VAL A 147 -16.37 11.75 -15.11
CA VAL A 147 -16.09 11.71 -16.56
C VAL A 147 -17.36 11.93 -17.38
N GLU A 148 -18.52 11.48 -16.89
CA GLU A 148 -19.79 11.61 -17.61
C GLU A 148 -20.28 13.05 -17.59
N LYS A 149 -20.23 13.70 -16.42
CA LYS A 149 -20.65 15.09 -16.25
C LYS A 149 -19.57 16.11 -16.58
N ARG A 150 -18.31 15.67 -16.66
CA ARG A 150 -17.11 16.49 -16.88
C ARG A 150 -16.91 17.56 -15.79
N GLU A 151 -17.18 17.19 -14.55
CA GLU A 151 -17.04 18.06 -13.39
C GLU A 151 -16.13 17.44 -12.32
N TYR A 152 -15.64 18.27 -11.41
CA TYR A 152 -15.00 17.78 -10.19
C TYR A 152 -16.04 17.66 -9.09
N ARG A 153 -16.00 16.55 -8.36
CA ARG A 153 -16.78 16.36 -7.13
C ARG A 153 -15.87 15.91 -6.00
N GLU A 154 -16.32 16.07 -4.77
CA GLU A 154 -15.63 15.51 -3.62
C GLU A 154 -15.59 13.97 -3.68
N SER A 155 -14.51 13.38 -3.15
CA SER A 155 -14.40 11.95 -2.94
C SER A 155 -15.20 11.49 -1.74
N LEU A 156 -15.91 10.37 -1.87
CA LEU A 156 -16.72 9.75 -0.82
C LEU A 156 -16.05 8.47 -0.31
N LEU A 157 -16.49 7.97 0.84
CA LEU A 157 -16.02 6.68 1.37
C LEU A 157 -16.31 5.54 0.39
N GLN A 158 -17.48 5.57 -0.26
CA GLN A 158 -17.89 4.58 -1.25
C GLN A 158 -16.89 4.50 -2.42
N ASP A 159 -16.43 5.66 -2.90
CA ASP A 159 -15.49 5.68 -4.01
C ASP A 159 -14.15 5.03 -3.64
N LEU A 160 -13.72 5.17 -2.38
CA LEU A 160 -12.50 4.54 -1.88
C LEU A 160 -12.66 3.02 -1.79
N TYR A 161 -13.80 2.55 -1.29
CA TYR A 161 -14.13 1.11 -1.27
C TYR A 161 -14.18 0.53 -2.69
N ASP A 162 -14.82 1.22 -3.63
CA ASP A 162 -14.92 0.78 -5.02
C ASP A 162 -13.54 0.72 -5.68
N ALA A 163 -12.65 1.68 -5.39
CA ALA A 163 -11.26 1.65 -5.85
C ALA A 163 -10.50 0.43 -5.27
N ALA A 164 -10.70 0.10 -3.99
CA ALA A 164 -10.12 -1.08 -3.37
C ALA A 164 -10.62 -2.38 -4.02
N ARG A 165 -11.94 -2.50 -4.25
CA ARG A 165 -12.55 -3.65 -4.96
C ARG A 165 -12.02 -3.79 -6.38
N LEU A 166 -11.83 -2.68 -7.10
CA LEU A 166 -11.24 -2.68 -8.43
C LEU A 166 -9.81 -3.22 -8.36
N VAL A 167 -8.99 -2.68 -7.45
CA VAL A 167 -7.60 -3.11 -7.28
C VAL A 167 -7.51 -4.58 -6.91
N ASP A 168 -8.41 -5.12 -6.09
CA ASP A 168 -8.46 -6.54 -5.74
C ASP A 168 -8.50 -7.45 -7.00
N GLY A 169 -9.24 -7.03 -8.03
CA GLY A 169 -9.36 -7.75 -9.30
C GLY A 169 -8.24 -7.51 -10.33
N LEU A 170 -7.31 -6.59 -10.08
CA LEU A 170 -6.24 -6.24 -11.03
C LEU A 170 -4.94 -7.00 -10.73
N ASP A 171 -4.58 -7.98 -11.57
CA ASP A 171 -3.34 -8.76 -11.41
C ASP A 171 -2.05 -7.91 -11.49
N ASN A 172 -2.12 -6.76 -12.17
CA ASN A 172 -0.99 -5.85 -12.36
C ASN A 172 -0.81 -4.82 -11.23
N ILE A 173 -1.71 -4.80 -10.24
CA ILE A 173 -1.62 -3.94 -9.05
C ILE A 173 -1.52 -4.87 -7.84
N HIS A 174 -0.39 -4.86 -7.15
CA HIS A 174 -0.06 -5.86 -6.12
C HIS A 174 -0.43 -5.42 -4.70
N PHE A 175 -0.55 -4.12 -4.44
CA PHE A 175 -1.02 -3.58 -3.18
C PHE A 175 -1.93 -2.37 -3.37
N PHE A 176 -2.77 -2.10 -2.37
CA PHE A 176 -3.67 -0.95 -2.37
C PHE A 176 -3.20 0.09 -1.37
N GLN A 177 -2.47 1.09 -1.85
CA GLN A 177 -2.33 2.32 -1.08
C GLN A 177 -3.62 3.12 -1.26
N ARG A 178 -4.23 3.54 -0.15
CA ARG A 178 -5.36 4.46 -0.12
C ARG A 178 -5.14 5.60 -1.12
N THR A 179 -6.07 5.79 -2.04
CA THR A 179 -5.97 6.76 -3.14
C THR A 179 -6.59 8.10 -2.82
N MET A 180 -7.53 8.15 -1.88
CA MET A 180 -8.44 9.28 -1.69
C MET A 180 -8.74 9.55 -0.22
N VAL A 181 -9.11 10.79 0.08
CA VAL A 181 -9.62 11.22 1.39
C VAL A 181 -11.14 11.35 1.31
N PRO A 182 -11.91 10.50 2.00
CA PRO A 182 -13.37 10.67 2.09
C PRO A 182 -13.71 12.04 2.66
N ARG A 183 -14.65 12.75 2.02
CA ARG A 183 -15.10 14.10 2.40
C ARG A 183 -16.47 14.11 3.05
N ASP A 184 -17.18 12.98 2.98
CA ASP A 184 -18.49 12.72 3.58
C ASP A 184 -18.43 12.35 5.06
N ILE A 185 -17.24 12.28 5.67
CA ILE A 185 -17.03 11.97 7.09
C ILE A 185 -16.22 13.10 7.74
N PRO A 186 -16.87 14.03 8.47
CA PRO A 186 -16.18 15.21 9.02
C PRO A 186 -15.30 14.92 10.23
N ASP A 187 -15.69 13.95 11.08
CA ASP A 187 -14.93 13.63 12.28
C ASP A 187 -13.64 12.88 11.92
N PRO A 188 -12.45 13.34 12.37
CA PRO A 188 -11.18 12.72 11.98
C PRO A 188 -11.02 11.26 12.42
N LEU A 189 -11.55 10.89 13.60
CA LEU A 189 -11.48 9.52 14.10
C LEU A 189 -12.36 8.61 13.25
N ASP A 190 -13.61 9.00 13.02
CA ASP A 190 -14.52 8.26 12.16
C ASP A 190 -13.98 8.16 10.73
N MET A 191 -13.37 9.23 10.20
CA MET A 191 -12.80 9.24 8.86
C MET A 191 -11.66 8.22 8.74
N ASP A 192 -10.69 8.22 9.66
CA ASP A 192 -9.57 7.28 9.65
C ASP A 192 -10.04 5.83 9.82
N PHE A 193 -10.94 5.60 10.78
CA PHE A 193 -11.47 4.28 11.08
C PHE A 193 -12.26 3.69 9.91
N ASN A 194 -13.17 4.47 9.32
CA ASN A 194 -13.95 4.03 8.17
C ASN A 194 -13.09 3.92 6.90
N THR A 195 -12.10 4.80 6.72
CA THR A 195 -11.11 4.68 5.62
C THR A 195 -10.39 3.35 5.72
N LEU A 196 -9.86 3.01 6.89
CA LEU A 196 -9.18 1.74 7.09
C LEU A 196 -10.11 0.56 6.81
N TYR A 197 -11.30 0.57 7.40
CA TYR A 197 -12.31 -0.48 7.20
C TYR A 197 -12.66 -0.66 5.72
N ALA A 198 -12.93 0.42 4.99
CA ALA A 198 -13.25 0.37 3.57
C ALA A 198 -12.10 -0.23 2.74
N CYS A 199 -10.85 0.14 3.03
CA CYS A 199 -9.69 -0.42 2.36
C CYS A 199 -9.53 -1.93 2.61
N VAL A 200 -9.55 -2.37 3.88
CA VAL A 200 -9.31 -3.78 4.23
C VAL A 200 -10.49 -4.68 3.87
N MET A 201 -11.72 -4.17 3.88
CA MET A 201 -12.88 -4.93 3.38
C MET A 201 -12.93 -4.94 1.85
N GLY A 202 -12.34 -3.94 1.20
CA GLY A 202 -12.33 -3.79 -0.25
C GLY A 202 -11.31 -4.66 -0.96
N THR A 203 -10.21 -5.05 -0.31
CA THR A 203 -9.21 -5.93 -0.94
C THR A 203 -8.54 -6.89 0.02
N SER A 204 -8.20 -8.07 -0.50
CA SER A 204 -7.39 -9.07 0.17
C SER A 204 -5.87 -8.83 0.05
N LYS A 205 -5.45 -7.83 -0.74
CA LYS A 205 -4.04 -7.42 -0.93
C LYS A 205 -3.52 -6.62 0.26
N HIS A 206 -2.21 -6.38 0.30
CA HIS A 206 -1.62 -5.49 1.30
C HIS A 206 -2.22 -4.08 1.16
N VAL A 207 -2.59 -3.47 2.28
CA VAL A 207 -3.18 -2.12 2.31
C VAL A 207 -2.18 -1.13 2.89
N GLY A 208 -2.02 0.02 2.25
CA GLY A 208 -1.33 1.17 2.84
C GLY A 208 -2.31 2.29 3.15
N THR A 209 -2.28 2.82 4.37
CA THR A 209 -3.13 3.95 4.81
C THR A 209 -2.32 4.98 5.60
N SER A 210 -2.96 6.01 6.11
CA SER A 210 -2.38 7.00 7.04
C SER A 210 -3.38 7.31 8.15
N PHE A 211 -2.89 7.70 9.32
CA PHE A 211 -3.72 8.20 10.41
C PHE A 211 -3.46 9.68 10.68
N THR A 212 -4.49 10.38 11.14
CA THR A 212 -4.48 11.82 11.39
C THR A 212 -3.74 12.15 12.68
N VAL A 213 -4.03 11.44 13.77
CA VAL A 213 -3.42 11.63 15.09
C VAL A 213 -3.15 10.29 15.79
N ARG A 214 -2.30 10.31 16.82
CA ARG A 214 -1.85 9.12 17.57
C ARG A 214 -3.03 8.32 18.13
N GLU A 215 -4.03 9.00 18.65
CA GLU A 215 -5.19 8.41 19.34
C GLU A 215 -6.02 7.53 18.41
N ASN A 216 -6.05 7.84 17.11
CA ASN A 216 -6.79 7.09 16.10
C ASN A 216 -6.15 5.72 15.81
N VAL A 217 -4.87 5.53 16.12
CA VAL A 217 -4.13 4.29 15.84
C VAL A 217 -4.64 3.13 16.69
N LYS A 218 -5.01 3.38 17.95
CA LYS A 218 -5.45 2.30 18.86
C LYS A 218 -6.75 1.64 18.39
N PRO A 219 -7.86 2.37 18.12
CA PRO A 219 -9.07 1.77 17.57
C PRO A 219 -8.84 1.05 16.23
N ALA A 220 -7.95 1.59 15.38
CA ALA A 220 -7.55 0.95 14.13
C ALA A 220 -6.84 -0.40 14.36
N LEU A 221 -5.89 -0.47 15.30
CA LEU A 221 -5.23 -1.72 15.67
C LEU A 221 -6.20 -2.76 16.22
N GLU A 222 -7.14 -2.35 17.07
CA GLU A 222 -8.17 -3.26 17.61
C GLU A 222 -9.00 -3.91 16.48
N MET A 223 -9.36 -3.15 15.45
CA MET A 223 -9.99 -3.69 14.23
C MET A 223 -9.09 -4.67 13.50
N LEU A 224 -7.82 -4.31 13.26
CA LEU A 224 -6.88 -5.14 12.52
C LEU A 224 -6.57 -6.46 13.24
N TYR A 225 -6.45 -6.41 14.57
CA TYR A 225 -6.30 -7.60 15.40
C TYR A 225 -7.53 -8.49 15.33
N ALA A 226 -8.74 -7.91 15.37
CA ALA A 226 -9.97 -8.68 15.22
C ALA A 226 -10.03 -9.39 13.86
N ILE A 227 -9.68 -8.70 12.77
CA ILE A 227 -9.61 -9.28 11.41
C ILE A 227 -8.58 -10.39 11.33
N ALA A 228 -7.40 -10.21 11.94
CA ALA A 228 -6.34 -11.22 11.97
C ALA A 228 -6.64 -12.42 12.89
N GLY A 229 -7.70 -12.35 13.71
CA GLY A 229 -7.99 -13.34 14.74
C GLY A 229 -7.06 -13.25 15.96
N GLY A 230 -6.48 -12.09 16.23
CA GLY A 230 -5.63 -11.78 17.39
C GLY A 230 -4.43 -10.90 17.06
N GLU A 231 -3.89 -10.23 18.08
CA GLU A 231 -2.69 -9.39 17.94
C GLU A 231 -1.46 -10.19 17.49
N GLU A 232 -1.25 -11.40 18.04
CA GLU A 232 -0.14 -12.27 17.68
C GLU A 232 -0.17 -12.62 16.18
N ASN A 233 -1.35 -12.96 15.66
CA ASN A 233 -1.55 -13.28 14.25
C ASN A 233 -1.28 -12.06 13.35
N PHE A 234 -1.74 -10.87 13.76
CA PHE A 234 -1.46 -9.64 13.04
C PHE A 234 0.04 -9.33 13.02
N ARG A 235 0.73 -9.40 14.17
CA ARG A 235 2.17 -9.12 14.26
C ARG A 235 3.01 -10.11 13.46
N ALA A 236 2.58 -11.37 13.36
CA ALA A 236 3.22 -12.36 12.52
C ALA A 236 3.07 -12.05 11.03
N ARG A 237 1.93 -11.48 10.62
CA ARG A 237 1.57 -11.20 9.22
C ARG A 237 0.84 -9.85 9.05
N PRO A 238 1.51 -8.70 9.27
CA PRO A 238 0.83 -7.42 9.18
C PRO A 238 0.45 -7.11 7.73
N PHE A 239 -0.86 -7.06 7.47
CA PHE A 239 -1.42 -6.82 6.14
C PHE A 239 -1.77 -5.35 5.86
N VAL A 240 -1.42 -4.46 6.80
CA VAL A 240 -1.57 -3.01 6.67
C VAL A 240 -0.25 -2.32 6.99
N SER A 241 0.13 -1.33 6.21
CA SER A 241 1.22 -0.40 6.48
C SER A 241 0.73 1.04 6.64
N ASN A 242 1.48 1.83 7.41
CA ASN A 242 1.22 3.25 7.61
C ASN A 242 2.19 4.10 6.77
N SER A 243 1.64 4.92 5.88
CA SER A 243 2.35 5.95 5.14
C SER A 243 2.46 7.19 5.99
N ASN A 244 3.69 7.50 6.41
CA ASN A 244 3.93 8.49 7.45
C ASN A 244 4.87 9.60 6.96
N CYS A 245 4.30 10.79 6.76
CA CYS A 245 5.04 12.02 6.47
C CYS A 245 5.59 12.63 7.77
N PHE A 246 6.43 11.88 8.49
CA PHE A 246 6.98 12.26 9.80
C PHE A 246 7.91 13.49 9.74
N VAL A 247 8.39 13.85 8.55
CA VAL A 247 9.24 15.02 8.34
C VAL A 247 8.58 16.03 7.42
N VAL A 248 8.72 17.31 7.76
CA VAL A 248 8.31 18.45 6.96
C VAL A 248 9.58 19.15 6.47
N PRO A 249 9.83 19.16 5.15
CA PRO A 249 10.95 19.91 4.60
C PRO A 249 10.84 21.42 4.83
N PRO A 250 11.95 22.11 5.14
CA PRO A 250 13.28 21.56 5.41
C PRO A 250 13.48 21.15 6.88
N MET A 251 13.91 19.90 7.11
CA MET A 251 14.51 19.42 8.36
C MET A 251 13.72 19.69 9.65
N LYS A 252 12.40 19.46 9.64
CA LYS A 252 11.54 19.47 10.83
C LYS A 252 10.78 18.16 10.94
N PHE A 253 10.49 17.73 12.16
CA PHE A 253 9.49 16.69 12.39
C PHE A 253 8.09 17.29 12.38
N ALA A 254 7.11 16.52 11.91
CA ALA A 254 5.69 16.79 12.14
C ALA A 254 5.27 16.06 13.43
N GLU A 255 4.90 16.82 14.46
CA GLU A 255 4.66 16.30 15.80
C GLU A 255 3.56 15.22 15.83
N ASP A 256 2.40 15.51 15.21
CA ASP A 256 1.29 14.54 15.12
C ASP A 256 1.69 13.25 14.39
N ALA A 257 2.41 13.40 13.28
CA ALA A 257 2.88 12.28 12.48
C ALA A 257 3.95 11.45 13.21
N CYS A 258 4.76 12.06 14.07
CA CYS A 258 5.68 11.31 14.94
C CYS A 258 4.91 10.51 16.00
N GLY A 259 3.87 11.08 16.60
CA GLY A 259 3.00 10.37 17.53
C GLY A 259 2.31 9.15 16.89
N VAL A 260 1.80 9.31 15.66
CA VAL A 260 1.24 8.21 14.86
C VAL A 260 2.30 7.15 14.55
N LEU A 261 3.48 7.56 14.10
CA LEU A 261 4.59 6.66 13.78
C LEU A 261 4.93 5.75 14.97
N GLU A 262 5.09 6.34 16.16
CA GLU A 262 5.41 5.60 17.38
C GLU A 262 4.31 4.57 17.71
N ALA A 263 3.04 4.98 17.68
CA ALA A 263 1.92 4.08 17.98
C ALA A 263 1.78 2.95 16.95
N CYS A 264 2.01 3.22 15.67
CA CYS A 264 1.99 2.19 14.63
C CYS A 264 3.13 1.19 14.81
N VAL A 265 4.35 1.65 15.10
CA VAL A 265 5.51 0.77 15.36
C VAL A 265 5.25 -0.10 16.59
N GLU A 266 4.77 0.50 17.69
CA GLU A 266 4.39 -0.22 18.91
C GLU A 266 3.33 -1.29 18.61
N GLY A 267 2.34 -0.99 17.78
CA GLY A 267 1.28 -1.90 17.33
C GLY A 267 1.68 -2.94 16.27
N GLY A 268 2.93 -2.91 15.78
CA GLY A 268 3.39 -3.87 14.77
C GLY A 268 2.97 -3.57 13.33
N ILE A 269 2.56 -2.32 13.03
CA ILE A 269 2.30 -1.85 11.67
C ILE A 269 3.63 -1.43 11.01
N PRO A 270 4.01 -2.00 9.85
CA PRO A 270 5.14 -1.53 9.06
C PRO A 270 4.94 -0.09 8.59
N ILE A 271 6.02 0.70 8.54
CA ILE A 271 5.96 2.13 8.21
C ILE A 271 6.61 2.38 6.85
N LEU A 272 5.87 3.05 5.95
CA LEU A 272 6.41 3.72 4.78
C LEU A 272 6.76 5.16 5.17
N LEU A 273 8.05 5.41 5.41
CA LEU A 273 8.57 6.73 5.75
C LEU A 273 8.65 7.61 4.51
N LEU A 274 8.00 8.77 4.56
CA LEU A 274 7.86 9.68 3.42
C LEU A 274 8.39 11.07 3.76
N SER A 275 8.99 11.71 2.76
CA SER A 275 9.39 13.11 2.77
C SER A 275 9.03 13.74 1.43
N ALA A 276 8.27 14.84 1.44
CA ALA A 276 7.81 15.53 0.24
C ALA A 276 8.54 16.85 0.06
N GLY A 277 9.78 16.80 -0.45
CA GLY A 277 10.56 17.99 -0.76
C GLY A 277 10.13 18.61 -2.09
N GLN A 278 9.85 19.92 -2.10
CA GLN A 278 9.57 20.68 -3.31
C GLN A 278 10.79 21.52 -3.69
N ALA A 279 11.38 21.26 -4.85
CA ALA A 279 12.53 22.02 -5.32
C ALA A 279 12.15 23.49 -5.57
N GLY A 280 12.80 24.41 -4.85
CA GLY A 280 12.62 25.86 -5.00
C GLY A 280 11.49 26.49 -4.18
N ALA A 281 10.92 25.77 -3.20
CA ALA A 281 9.93 26.29 -2.25
C ALA A 281 10.43 26.25 -0.80
#